data_AF-A0A0L6JSL6-F1
#
_entry.id   AF-A0A0L6JSL6-F1
#
_cell.length_a   1.000
_cell.length_b   1.000
_cell.length_c   1.000
_cell.angle_alpha   90.00
_cell.angle_beta   90.00
_cell.angle_gamma   90.00
#
_symmetry.space_group_name_H-M   'P 1'
#
loop_
_entity.id
_entity.type
_entity.pdbx_description
1 polymer ?
#
loop_
_entity_poly.entity_id
_entity_poly.type
_entity_poly.pdbx_seq_one_letter_code
_entity_poly.pdbx_strand_id
1 'polypeptide(L)' 'MAYIFILFMACCNTYTLTYGFHQWKKEDNKLGGAATVIFAALATLLPAAVLLIKSS' A
#
# COMPACT_ATOMS: atom_id res chain seq x y z
N MET A 1 19.42 1.71 6.58
CA MET A 1 18.87 0.47 5.98
C MET A 1 17.34 0.42 6.01
N ALA A 2 16.72 0.65 7.17
CA ALA A 2 15.25 0.65 7.32
C ALA A 2 14.49 1.46 6.25
N TYR A 3 14.93 2.71 5.99
CA TYR A 3 14.29 3.58 5.01
C TYR A 3 14.34 3.06 3.55
N ILE A 4 15.43 2.40 3.17
CA ILE A 4 15.55 1.78 1.83
C ILE A 4 14.56 0.62 1.71
N PHE A 5 14.43 -0.18 2.76
CA PHE A 5 13.43 -1.26 2.83
C PHE A 5 11.99 -0.72 2.72
N ILE A 6 11.69 0.39 3.39
CA ILE A 6 10.37 1.05 3.30
C ILE A 6 10.09 1.54 1.87
N LEU A 7 11.09 2.11 1.20
CA LEU A 7 10.98 2.51 -0.21
C LEU A 7 10.68 1.30 -1.10
N PHE A 8 11.39 0.18 -0.92
CA PHE A 8 11.12 -1.05 -1.67
C PHE A 8 9.72 -1.61 -1.41
N MET A 9 9.27 -1.62 -0.16
CA MET A 9 7.91 -2.04 0.19
C MET A 9 6.85 -1.15 -0.46
N ALA A 10 7.07 0.17 -0.52
CA ALA A 10 6.18 1.09 -1.21
C ALA A 10 6.16 0.84 -2.73
N CYS A 11 7.34 0.64 -3.35
CA CYS A 11 7.45 0.32 -4.78
C CYS A 11 6.76 -0.99 -5.14
N CYS A 12 6.95 -2.06 -4.36
CA CYS A 12 6.30 -3.35 -4.62
C CYS A 12 4.77 -3.26 -4.56
N ASN A 13 4.24 -2.34 -3.76
CA ASN A 13 2.80 -2.18 -3.58
C ASN A 13 2.16 -1.23 -4.61
N THR A 14 2.95 -0.59 -5.47
CA THR A 14 2.45 0.33 -6.50
C THR A 14 1.45 -0.32 -7.45
N TYR A 15 1.67 -1.59 -7.82
CA TYR A 15 0.76 -2.32 -8.70
C TYR A 15 -0.65 -2.46 -8.09
N THR A 16 -0.73 -2.95 -6.86
CA THR A 16 -2.00 -3.11 -6.12
C THR A 16 -2.72 -1.78 -5.93
N LEU A 17 -1.96 -0.72 -5.66
CA LEU A 17 -2.47 0.62 -5.45
C LEU A 17 -3.04 1.21 -6.76
N THR A 18 -2.32 1.02 -7.87
CA THR A 18 -2.75 1.46 -9.21
C THR A 18 -3.97 0.67 -9.69
N TYR A 19 -4.02 -0.64 -9.39
CA TYR A 19 -5.16 -1.49 -9.67
C TYR A 19 -6.41 -1.09 -8.87
N GLY A 20 -6.26 -0.81 -7.58
CA GLY A 20 -7.36 -0.32 -6.74
C GLY A 20 -7.93 1.01 -7.24
N PHE A 21 -7.05 1.94 -7.65
CA PHE A 21 -7.48 3.19 -8.30
C PHE A 21 -8.17 2.96 -9.64
N HIS A 22 -7.70 2.00 -10.42
CA HIS A 22 -8.32 1.64 -11.69
C HIS A 22 -9.75 1.12 -11.48
N GLN A 23 -9.93 0.15 -10.57
CA GLN A 23 -11.25 -0.36 -10.21
C GLN A 23 -12.17 0.76 -9.69
N TRP A 24 -11.66 1.61 -8.79
CA TRP A 24 -12.46 2.71 -8.24
C TRP A 24 -12.93 3.71 -9.31
N LYS A 25 -12.12 3.94 -10.35
CA LYS A 25 -12.42 4.93 -11.39
C LYS A 25 -13.20 4.35 -12.59
N LYS A 26 -13.01 3.08 -12.93
CA LYS A 26 -13.57 2.47 -14.16
C LYS A 26 -14.65 1.42 -13.93
N GLU A 27 -14.71 0.77 -12.77
CA GLU A 27 -15.73 -0.24 -12.49
C GLU A 27 -16.84 0.31 -11.58
N ASP A 28 -18.05 -0.25 -11.68
CA ASP A 28 -19.13 0.03 -10.72
C ASP A 28 -18.77 -0.43 -9.30
N ASN A 29 -17.75 -1.28 -9.16
CA ASN A 29 -17.27 -1.81 -7.88
C ASN A 29 -16.34 -0.83 -7.13
N LYS A 30 -16.86 0.37 -6.85
CA LYS A 30 -16.13 1.43 -6.13
C LYS A 30 -15.72 1.02 -4.71
N LEU A 31 -16.53 0.20 -4.05
CA LEU A 31 -16.23 -0.34 -2.72
C LEU A 31 -15.03 -1.29 -2.77
N GLY A 32 -14.96 -2.19 -3.76
CA GLY A 32 -13.82 -3.08 -3.96
C GLY A 32 -12.54 -2.32 -4.28
N GLY A 33 -12.60 -1.33 -5.16
CA GLY A 33 -11.46 -0.46 -5.47
C GLY A 33 -10.97 0.33 -4.26
N ALA A 34 -11.88 0.98 -3.51
CA ALA A 34 -11.53 1.73 -2.32
C ALA A 34 -10.94 0.83 -1.21
N ALA A 35 -11.52 -0.35 -0.96
CA ALA A 35 -10.98 -1.33 -0.03
C ALA A 35 -9.57 -1.75 -0.44
N THR A 36 -9.34 -2.03 -1.73
CA THR A 36 -8.03 -2.42 -2.25
C THR A 36 -6.98 -1.34 -2.02
N VAL A 37 -7.31 -0.06 -2.25
CA VAL A 37 -6.40 1.07 -1.99
C VAL A 37 -6.09 1.20 -0.50
N ILE A 38 -7.08 1.08 0.38
CA ILE A 38 -6.90 1.16 1.84
C ILE A 38 -6.04 0.00 2.33
N PHE A 39 -6.33 -1.23 1.93
CA PHE A 39 -5.56 -2.41 2.30
C PHE A 39 -4.13 -2.35 1.75
N ALA A 40 -3.94 -1.87 0.53
CA ALA A 40 -2.61 -1.62 -0.01
C ALA A 40 -1.86 -0.63 0.90
N ALA A 41 -2.42 0.55 1.18
CA ALA A 41 -1.76 1.56 2.01
C ALA A 41 -1.38 0.99 3.40
N LEU A 42 -2.28 0.27 4.05
CA LEU A 42 -2.04 -0.37 5.36
C LEU A 42 -0.96 -1.45 5.28
N ALA A 43 -0.94 -2.27 4.22
CA ALA A 43 0.06 -3.30 4.01
C ALA A 43 1.48 -2.75 3.83
N THR A 44 1.64 -1.48 3.44
CA THR A 44 2.94 -0.80 3.44
C THR A 44 3.21 -0.08 4.76
N LEU A 45 2.22 0.65 5.30
CA LEU A 45 2.40 1.50 6.48
C LEU A 45 2.64 0.70 7.77
N LEU A 46 1.92 -0.41 7.99
CA LEU A 46 2.07 -1.24 9.20
C LEU A 46 3.47 -1.85 9.34
N PRO A 47 3.99 -2.60 8.35
CA PRO A 47 5.35 -3.13 8.45
C PRO A 47 6.38 -2.02 8.47
N ALA A 48 6.19 -0.90 7.76
CA ALA A 48 7.08 0.24 7.84
C ALA A 48 7.15 0.82 9.27
N ALA A 49 6.01 0.99 9.94
CA ALA A 49 5.95 1.48 11.32
C ALA A 49 6.64 0.53 12.30
N VAL A 50 6.39 -0.79 12.19
CA VAL A 50 7.05 -1.80 13.02
C VAL A 50 8.57 -1.78 12.81
N LEU A 51 9.01 -1.63 11.55
CA LEU A 51 10.43 -1.62 11.21
C LEU A 51 11.13 -0.37 11.74
N LEU A 52 10.46 0.79 11.75
CA LEU A 52 10.97 2.03 12.34
C LEU A 52 11.04 1.96 13.88
N ILE A 53 10.02 1.41 14.53
CA ILE A 53 10.02 1.24 16.00
C ILE A 53 11.15 0.30 16.43
N LYS A 54 11.37 -0.80 15.71
CA LYS A 54 12.39 -1.79 16.05
C LYS A 54 13.82 -1.37 15.67
N SER A 55 13.95 -0.45 14.71
CA SER A 55 15.25 0.06 14.26
C SER A 55 15.68 1.33 15.00
N SER A 56 14.85 1.85 15.91
CA SER A 56 15.17 2.92 16.86
C SER A 56 15.65 2.35 18.20
#